data_AF-A0AAE1TCH1-F1
#
_entry.id   AF-A0AAE1TCH1-F1
#
_cell.length_a   1.000
_cell.length_b   1.000
_cell.length_c   1.000
_cell.angle_alpha   90.00
_cell.angle_beta   90.00
_cell.angle_gamma   90.00
#
_symmetry.space_group_name_H-M   'P 1'
#
loop_
_entity.id
_entity.type
_entity.pdbx_description
1 polymer ?
#
loop_
_entity_poly.entity_id
_entity_poly.type
_entity_poly.pdbx_seq_one_letter_code
_entity_poly.pdbx_strand_id
1 'polypeptide(L)'
;MGTYGQLIRALDMDHRAQGAHEFWEKKIGCDLHSTPWQLCHLMITVYCRNNRLEDLVRLFKGLEAFDRKPKDKSIIQKVANAYEMLGRVQEKDRILEKYSYVLDEKKSRRKRFDGNKISLSIEEGRHKL
;
A
#
# COMPACT_ATOMS: atom_id res chain seq x y z
N MET A 1 0.94 5.60 -20.26
CA MET A 1 -0.01 6.34 -19.42
C MET A 1 -1.11 6.83 -20.35
N GLY A 2 -2.35 6.36 -20.20
CA GLY A 2 -3.45 6.67 -21.13
C GLY A 2 -4.12 8.03 -20.86
N THR A 3 -5.06 8.43 -21.73
CA THR A 3 -5.73 9.74 -21.73
C THR A 3 -6.30 10.14 -20.37
N TYR A 4 -6.98 9.23 -19.67
CA TYR A 4 -7.52 9.51 -18.34
C TYR A 4 -6.43 9.76 -17.28
N GLY A 5 -5.31 9.04 -17.37
CA GLY A 5 -4.18 9.27 -16.47
C GLY A 5 -3.53 10.64 -16.69
N GLN A 6 -3.48 11.12 -17.94
CA GLN A 6 -2.98 12.46 -18.24
C GLN A 6 -3.91 13.54 -17.69
N LEU A 7 -5.23 13.38 -17.83
CA LEU A 7 -6.21 14.32 -17.28
C LEU A 7 -6.13 14.42 -15.75
N ILE A 8 -6.11 13.28 -15.04
CA ILE A 8 -5.97 13.25 -13.58
C ILE A 8 -4.66 13.93 -13.16
N ARG A 9 -3.56 13.66 -13.87
CA ARG A 9 -2.26 14.28 -13.57
C ARG A 9 -2.28 15.80 -13.78
N ALA A 10 -2.92 16.28 -14.85
CA ALA A 10 -3.08 17.71 -15.08
C ALA A 10 -3.87 18.37 -13.94
N LEU A 11 -4.99 17.76 -13.54
CA LEU A 11 -5.81 18.25 -12.43
C LEU A 11 -5.06 18.25 -11.09
N ASP A 12 -4.24 17.23 -10.81
CA ASP A 12 -3.37 17.18 -9.63
C ASP A 12 -2.29 18.28 -9.66
N MET A 13 -1.64 18.48 -10.81
CA MET A 13 -0.61 19.51 -10.99
C MET A 13 -1.19 20.93 -10.87
N ASP A 14 -2.43 21.14 -11.29
CA ASP A 14 -3.15 22.42 -11.15
C ASP A 14 -3.69 22.67 -9.73
N HIS A 15 -3.33 21.84 -8.74
CA HIS A 15 -3.88 21.87 -7.38
C HIS A 15 -5.40 21.68 -7.30
N ARG A 16 -6.01 21.13 -8.37
CA ARG A 16 -7.45 20.86 -8.48
C ARG A 16 -7.77 19.42 -8.14
N ALA A 17 -7.29 18.96 -6.99
CA ALA A 17 -7.47 17.59 -6.52
C ALA A 17 -8.95 17.19 -6.39
N GLN A 18 -9.82 18.14 -6.05
CA GLN A 18 -11.27 17.93 -6.04
C GLN A 18 -11.81 17.57 -7.43
N GLY A 19 -11.35 18.24 -8.49
CA GLY A 19 -11.74 17.92 -9.86
C GLY A 19 -11.24 16.54 -10.28
N ALA A 20 -10.02 16.16 -9.88
CA ALA A 20 -9.49 14.82 -10.11
C ALA A 20 -10.33 13.75 -9.40
N HIS A 21 -10.73 14.00 -8.15
CA HIS A 21 -11.60 13.11 -7.37
C HIS A 21 -12.99 12.95 -8.00
N GLU A 22 -13.64 14.04 -8.40
CA GLU A 22 -14.96 13.98 -9.02
C GLU A 22 -14.93 13.24 -10.36
N PHE A 23 -13.88 13.46 -11.16
CA PHE A 23 -13.68 12.72 -12.40
C PHE A 23 -13.48 11.22 -12.11
N TRP A 24 -12.67 10.90 -11.10
CA TRP A 24 -12.44 9.53 -10.65
C TRP A 24 -13.76 8.83 -10.29
N GLU A 25 -14.54 9.37 -9.35
CA GLU A 25 -15.80 8.77 -8.91
C GLU A 25 -16.79 8.60 -10.08
N LYS A 26 -16.88 9.58 -10.99
CA LYS A 26 -17.85 9.56 -12.10
C LYS A 26 -17.49 8.62 -13.23
N LYS A 27 -16.20 8.38 -13.50
CA LYS A 27 -15.75 7.71 -14.73
C LYS A 27 -14.95 6.43 -14.52
N ILE A 28 -14.30 6.25 -13.37
CA ILE A 28 -13.34 5.17 -13.15
C ILE A 28 -13.66 4.38 -11.88
N GLY A 29 -13.92 5.06 -10.77
CA GLY A 29 -14.10 4.47 -9.44
C GLY A 29 -15.26 3.49 -9.31
N CYS A 30 -16.22 3.50 -10.25
CA CYS A 30 -17.32 2.54 -10.31
C CYS A 30 -16.88 1.13 -10.71
N ASP A 31 -15.81 0.99 -11.51
CA ASP A 31 -15.29 -0.32 -11.95
C ASP A 31 -13.81 -0.46 -11.61
N LEU A 32 -13.54 -0.68 -10.33
CA LEU A 32 -12.19 -0.99 -9.86
C LEU A 32 -11.70 -2.37 -10.30
N HIS A 33 -12.56 -3.27 -10.79
CA HIS A 33 -12.13 -4.57 -11.27
C HIS A 33 -11.38 -4.43 -12.60
N SER A 34 -11.93 -3.68 -13.55
CA SER A 34 -11.34 -3.47 -14.87
C SER A 34 -10.31 -2.34 -14.91
N THR A 35 -10.22 -1.51 -13.87
CA THR A 35 -9.32 -0.36 -13.85
C THR A 35 -7.84 -0.80 -13.76
N PRO A 36 -6.96 -0.37 -14.69
CA PRO A 36 -5.53 -0.70 -14.65
C PRO A 36 -4.86 -0.25 -13.35
N TRP A 37 -3.95 -1.08 -12.81
CA TRP A 37 -3.22 -0.77 -11.57
C TRP A 37 -2.46 0.55 -11.62
N GLN A 38 -1.94 0.94 -12.80
CA GLN A 38 -1.24 2.20 -12.98
C GLN A 38 -2.15 3.41 -12.68
N LEU A 39 -3.45 3.30 -13.02
CA LEU A 39 -4.42 4.38 -12.79
C LEU A 39 -4.84 4.44 -11.32
N CYS A 40 -5.00 3.28 -10.67
CA CYS A 40 -5.20 3.20 -9.22
C CYS A 40 -4.00 3.79 -8.46
N HIS A 41 -2.77 3.44 -8.84
CA HIS A 41 -1.55 3.96 -8.21
C HIS A 41 -1.44 5.48 -8.38
N LEU A 42 -1.78 6.00 -9.56
CA LEU A 42 -1.86 7.44 -9.79
C LEU A 42 -2.83 8.08 -8.78
N MET A 43 -4.05 7.56 -8.66
CA MET A 43 -5.06 8.15 -7.77
C MET A 43 -4.68 8.06 -6.29
N ILE A 44 -4.08 6.95 -5.86
CA ILE A 44 -3.52 6.81 -4.49
C ILE A 44 -2.46 7.89 -4.23
N THR A 45 -1.62 8.19 -5.23
CA THR A 45 -0.59 9.22 -5.10
C THR A 45 -1.19 10.62 -5.04
N VAL A 46 -2.19 10.91 -5.87
CA VAL A 46 -2.94 12.18 -5.84
C VAL A 46 -3.59 12.38 -4.48
N TYR A 47 -4.31 11.38 -3.98
CA TYR A 47 -4.97 11.48 -2.68
C TYR A 47 -3.99 11.67 -1.53
N CYS A 48 -2.87 10.94 -1.54
CA CYS A 48 -1.83 11.05 -0.53
C CYS A 48 -1.21 12.45 -0.50
N ARG A 49 -0.91 13.04 -1.67
CA ARG A 49 -0.28 14.37 -1.76
C ARG A 49 -1.21 15.51 -1.37
N ASN A 50 -2.51 15.36 -1.60
CA ASN A 50 -3.52 16.40 -1.34
C ASN A 50 -4.25 16.19 -0.01
N ASN A 51 -3.69 15.38 0.91
CA ASN A 51 -4.27 15.07 2.22
C ASN A 51 -5.72 14.52 2.17
N ARG A 52 -6.08 13.82 1.09
CA ARG A 52 -7.40 13.19 0.89
C ARG A 52 -7.36 11.74 1.39
N LEU A 53 -7.03 11.59 2.66
CA LEU A 53 -6.68 10.29 3.24
C LEU A 53 -7.89 9.34 3.33
N GLU A 54 -9.09 9.87 3.57
CA GLU A 54 -10.30 9.05 3.60
C GLU A 54 -10.61 8.42 2.24
N ASP A 55 -10.50 9.20 1.16
CA ASP A 55 -10.70 8.73 -0.21
C ASP A 55 -9.64 7.70 -0.61
N LEU A 56 -8.39 7.91 -0.16
CA LEU A 56 -7.31 6.93 -0.34
C LEU A 56 -7.66 5.59 0.31
N VAL A 57 -8.08 5.62 1.57
CA VAL A 57 -8.46 4.41 2.31
C VAL A 57 -9.67 3.74 1.67
N ARG A 58 -10.68 4.50 1.24
CA ARG A 58 -11.86 3.98 0.53
C ARG A 58 -11.47 3.29 -0.78
N LEU A 59 -10.61 3.92 -1.57
CA LEU A 59 -10.09 3.34 -2.81
C LEU A 59 -9.35 2.03 -2.54
N PHE A 60 -8.48 2.00 -1.53
CA PHE A 60 -7.73 0.79 -1.21
C PHE A 60 -8.63 -0.35 -0.74
N LYS A 61 -9.61 -0.08 0.13
CA LYS A 61 -10.60 -1.08 0.55
C LYS A 61 -11.38 -1.64 -0.63
N GLY A 62 -11.74 -0.79 -1.59
CA GLY A 62 -12.37 -1.22 -2.85
C GLY A 62 -11.48 -2.18 -3.64
N LEU A 63 -10.18 -1.89 -3.76
CA LEU A 63 -9.23 -2.78 -4.43
C LEU A 63 -9.07 -4.12 -3.68
N GLU A 64 -9.01 -4.10 -2.35
CA GLU A 64 -8.96 -5.32 -1.53
C GLU A 64 -10.21 -6.18 -1.68
N ALA A 65 -11.39 -5.57 -1.84
CA ALA A 65 -12.65 -6.30 -2.04
C ALA A 65 -12.70 -7.08 -3.36
N PHE A 66 -11.90 -6.68 -4.35
CA PHE A 66 -11.72 -7.40 -5.62
C PHE A 66 -10.50 -8.33 -5.60
N ASP A 67 -9.95 -8.65 -4.42
CA ASP A 67 -8.73 -9.45 -4.23
C ASP A 67 -7.51 -8.94 -5.02
N ARG A 68 -7.53 -7.65 -5.40
CA ARG A 68 -6.43 -7.04 -6.15
C ARG A 68 -5.27 -6.77 -5.20
N LYS A 69 -4.22 -7.59 -5.31
CA LYS A 69 -3.01 -7.44 -4.50
C LYS A 69 -2.16 -6.25 -5.00
N PRO A 70 -1.77 -5.30 -4.12
CA PRO A 70 -0.80 -4.26 -4.47
C PRO A 70 0.53 -4.90 -4.86
N LYS A 71 1.07 -4.47 -6.01
CA LYS A 71 2.37 -4.95 -6.51
C LYS A 71 3.55 -4.18 -5.93
N ASP A 72 3.31 -2.93 -5.51
CA ASP A 72 4.37 -2.02 -5.08
C ASP A 72 4.34 -1.76 -3.58
N LYS A 73 5.50 -1.89 -2.92
CA LYS A 73 5.72 -1.51 -1.52
C LYS A 73 5.36 -0.04 -1.24
N SER A 74 5.57 0.86 -2.21
CA SER A 74 5.22 2.27 -2.06
C SER A 74 3.73 2.48 -1.84
N ILE A 75 2.88 1.67 -2.46
CA ILE A 75 1.42 1.73 -2.31
C ILE A 75 1.06 1.31 -0.88
N ILE A 76 1.60 0.17 -0.42
CA ILE A 76 1.36 -0.34 0.93
C ILE A 76 1.78 0.70 1.98
N GLN A 77 2.96 1.32 1.82
CA GLN A 77 3.43 2.34 2.75
C GLN A 77 2.55 3.60 2.74
N LYS A 78 2.11 4.08 1.57
CA LYS A 78 1.20 5.24 1.48
C LYS A 78 -0.13 4.98 2.18
N VAL A 79 -0.67 3.77 2.02
CA VAL A 79 -1.92 3.36 2.66
C VAL A 79 -1.73 3.22 4.18
N ALA A 80 -0.66 2.56 4.63
CA ALA A 80 -0.30 2.45 6.04
C ALA A 80 -0.16 3.83 6.71
N ASN A 81 0.53 4.77 6.05
CA ASN A 81 0.68 6.14 6.53
C ASN A 81 -0.67 6.88 6.56
N ALA A 82 -1.56 6.64 5.59
CA ALA A 82 -2.89 7.25 5.59
C ALA A 82 -3.74 6.75 6.77
N TYR A 83 -3.68 5.46 7.08
CA TYR A 83 -4.32 4.92 8.27
C TYR A 83 -3.77 5.53 9.56
N GLU A 84 -2.45 5.67 9.68
CA GLU A 84 -1.80 6.33 10.83
C GLU A 84 -2.25 7.79 10.99
N MET A 85 -2.24 8.56 9.90
CA MET A 85 -2.65 9.97 9.92
C MET A 85 -4.14 10.16 10.24
N LEU A 86 -4.97 9.14 9.99
CA LEU A 86 -6.38 9.11 10.39
C LEU A 86 -6.60 8.55 11.81
N GLY A 87 -5.52 8.21 12.54
CA GLY A 87 -5.60 7.62 13.88
C GLY A 87 -6.00 6.14 13.91
N ARG A 88 -6.02 5.46 12.75
CA ARG A 88 -6.45 4.08 12.54
C ARG A 88 -5.27 3.11 12.58
N VAL A 89 -4.61 3.03 13.74
CA VAL A 89 -3.35 2.28 13.90
C VAL A 89 -3.55 0.77 13.71
N GLN A 90 -4.68 0.22 14.15
CA GLN A 90 -4.98 -1.21 14.00
C GLN A 90 -5.05 -1.64 12.53
N GLU A 91 -5.66 -0.81 11.67
CA GLU A 91 -5.75 -1.09 10.24
C GLU A 91 -4.41 -0.94 9.53
N LYS A 92 -3.55 -0.02 9.98
CA LYS A 92 -2.16 0.06 9.54
C LYS A 92 -1.45 -1.26 9.81
N ASP A 93 -1.50 -1.76 11.04
CA ASP A 93 -0.80 -2.99 11.44
C ASP A 93 -1.32 -4.20 10.65
N ARG A 94 -2.65 -4.31 10.51
CA ARG A 94 -3.29 -5.35 9.68
C ARG A 94 -2.77 -5.36 8.25
N ILE A 95 -2.61 -4.19 7.62
CA ILE A 95 -2.12 -4.09 6.24
C ILE A 95 -0.64 -4.45 6.14
N LEU A 96 0.18 -3.98 7.09
CA LEU A 96 1.61 -4.27 7.12
C LEU A 96 1.88 -5.76 7.34
N GLU A 97 1.08 -6.41 8.18
CA GLU A 97 1.14 -7.86 8.41
C GLU A 97 0.68 -8.64 7.16
N LYS A 98 -0.49 -8.29 6.63
CA LYS A 98 -1.09 -8.95 5.44
C LYS A 98 -0.18 -8.90 4.22
N TYR A 99 0.51 -7.78 4.01
CA TYR A 99 1.39 -7.58 2.86
C TYR A 99 2.89 -7.63 3.21
N SER A 100 3.23 -8.20 4.36
CA SER A 100 4.62 -8.37 4.82
C SER A 100 5.52 -9.04 3.78
N TYR A 101 4.99 -10.02 3.04
CA TYR A 101 5.71 -10.70 1.94
C TYR A 101 6.13 -9.76 0.81
N VAL A 102 5.29 -8.76 0.45
CA VAL A 102 5.62 -7.73 -0.55
C VAL A 102 6.68 -6.76 0.00
N LEU A 103 6.68 -6.54 1.31
CA LEU A 103 7.65 -5.69 1.99
C LEU A 103 9.03 -6.36 2.14
N ASP A 104 9.04 -7.70 2.23
CA ASP A 104 10.18 -8.55 2.55
C ASP A 104 11.01 -9.04 1.35
N GLU A 105 10.55 -8.89 0.10
CA GLU A 105 11.32 -9.24 -1.12
C GLU A 105 12.71 -8.56 -1.22
N LYS A 106 13.03 -7.59 -0.35
CA LYS A 106 14.36 -6.98 -0.23
C LYS A 106 15.19 -7.38 1.01
N LYS A 107 14.67 -8.20 1.95
CA LYS A 107 15.51 -8.70 3.06
C LYS A 107 16.66 -9.59 2.55
N SER A 108 16.50 -10.24 1.39
CA SER A 108 17.55 -11.05 0.73
C SER A 108 18.72 -10.22 0.16
N ARG A 109 18.55 -8.92 -0.09
CA ARG A 109 19.63 -8.05 -0.60
C ARG A 109 20.36 -7.25 0.49
N ARG A 110 19.80 -7.17 1.71
CA ARG A 110 20.40 -6.41 2.82
C ARG A 110 21.11 -7.27 3.87
N LYS A 111 20.94 -8.60 3.86
CA LYS A 111 21.56 -9.53 4.84
C LYS A 111 22.96 -10.08 4.46
N ARG A 112 23.65 -9.53 3.46
CA ARG A 112 25.03 -9.94 3.12
C ARG A 112 26.14 -9.18 3.87
N PHE A 113 25.77 -8.23 4.72
CA PHE A 113 26.70 -7.55 5.62
C PHE A 113 26.06 -7.44 6.99
N ASP A 114 26.08 -8.52 7.77
CA ASP A 114 26.63 -8.46 9.12
C ASP A 114 26.68 -9.84 9.80
N GLY A 115 27.85 -10.17 10.34
CA GLY A 115 27.99 -10.93 11.58
C GLY A 115 27.58 -12.40 11.62
N ASN A 116 28.37 -13.27 10.99
CA ASN A 116 28.40 -14.68 11.36
C ASN A 116 28.92 -14.82 12.82
N LYS A 117 28.06 -15.09 13.79
CA LYS A 117 28.48 -15.62 15.09
C LYS A 117 27.53 -16.73 15.54
N ILE A 118 28.03 -17.95 15.37
CA ILE A 118 27.48 -19.23 15.82
C ILE A 118 27.56 -19.29 17.35
N SER A 119 26.51 -19.79 18.02
CA SER A 119 26.52 -20.94 18.97
C SER A 119 25.41 -20.85 20.00
N LEU A 120 24.54 -21.86 20.06
CA LEU A 120 23.86 -22.25 21.29
C LEU A 120 23.55 -23.75 21.19
N SER A 121 24.37 -24.56 21.85
CA SER A 121 24.05 -25.93 22.24
C SER A 121 24.19 -25.99 23.75
N ILE A 122 23.08 -26.13 24.48
CA ILE A 122 23.01 -26.87 25.74
C ILE A 122 21.62 -27.51 25.77
N GLU A 123 21.59 -28.83 25.58
CA GLU A 123 20.46 -29.68 25.97
C GLU A 123 20.57 -30.03 27.45
N GLU A 124 19.49 -29.75 28.20
CA GLU A 124 19.11 -30.46 29.41
C GLU A 124 17.58 -30.52 29.36
N GLY A 125 16.90 -31.66 29.33
CA GLY A 125 17.14 -32.88 30.10
C GLY A 125 15.94 -33.06 31.04
N ARG A 126 15.31 -34.25 31.00
CA ARG A 126 14.53 -34.90 32.08
C ARG A 126 13.80 -36.12 31.48
N HIS A 127 13.63 -37.27 32.11
CA HIS A 127 14.30 -38.00 33.18
C HIS A 127 13.47 -39.30 33.34
N LYS A 128 14.15 -40.43 33.54
CA LYS A 128 13.74 -41.63 34.31
C LYS A 128 12.31 -42.20 34.13
N LEU A 129 12.24 -43.46 33.70
CA LEU A 129 12.14 -44.65 34.57
C LEU A 129 12.69 -45.87 33.84
#